data_AF-A0A328P8T0-F1
#
_entry.id   AF-A0A328P8T0-F1
#
_cell.length_a   1.000
_cell.length_b   1.000
_cell.length_c   1.000
_cell.angle_alpha   90.00
_cell.angle_beta   90.00
_cell.angle_gamma   90.00
#
_symmetry.space_group_name_H-M   'P 1'
#
loop_
_entity.id
_entity.type
_entity.pdbx_description
1 polymer ?
#
loop_
_entity_poly.entity_id
_entity_poly.type
_entity_poly.pdbx_seq_one_letter_code
_entity_poly.pdbx_strand_id
1 'polypeptide(L)'
;MKSRANRLQPAADLAHDRQEAAMQKLAEQQQRLAKAEAQLAELRRYREEYAETTSGVTVSALLNRRQFVERIDSVIAQQINEVARQQRQLEQVRGQWRDAHAREQALGSVIDRYREQERKVEERREQAEIDERMQHRRPMGEPRR
;
A
#
# COMPACT_ATOMS: atom_id res chain seq x y z
N MET A 1 -17.73 21.93 23.04
CA MET A 1 -17.96 20.47 22.85
C MET A 1 -16.86 19.93 21.95
N LYS A 2 -16.25 18.77 22.23
CA LYS A 2 -15.29 18.16 21.30
C LYS A 2 -15.99 17.81 19.98
N SER A 3 -15.55 18.47 18.90
CA SER A 3 -15.93 18.26 17.50
C SER A 3 -16.01 16.77 17.13
N ARG A 4 -16.94 16.42 16.25
CA ARG A 4 -17.06 15.02 15.76
C ARG A 4 -15.81 14.60 14.97
N ALA A 5 -15.17 15.53 14.26
CA ALA A 5 -13.90 15.30 13.58
C ALA A 5 -12.79 14.93 14.59
N ASN A 6 -12.70 15.64 15.72
CA ASN A 6 -11.69 15.35 16.76
C ASN A 6 -11.87 13.99 17.45
N ARG A 7 -13.06 13.38 17.36
CA ARG A 7 -13.31 12.02 17.89
C ARG A 7 -12.92 10.92 16.90
N LEU A 8 -12.94 11.23 15.60
CA LEU A 8 -12.60 10.30 14.52
C LEU A 8 -11.11 10.37 14.17
N GLN A 9 -10.42 11.45 14.53
CA GLN A 9 -8.99 11.64 14.27
C GLN A 9 -8.12 10.44 14.72
N PRO A 10 -8.23 9.91 15.96
CA PRO A 10 -7.40 8.78 16.38
C PRO A 10 -7.65 7.49 15.60
N ALA A 11 -8.88 7.31 15.09
CA ALA A 11 -9.22 6.16 14.26
C ALA A 11 -8.65 6.30 12.84
N ALA A 12 -8.55 7.52 12.31
CA ALA A 12 -7.89 7.79 11.04
C ALA A 12 -6.38 7.66 11.14
N ASP A 13 -5.75 8.18 12.21
CA ASP A 13 -4.31 8.03 12.44
C ASP A 13 -3.94 6.53 12.53
N LEU A 14 -4.73 5.73 13.26
CA LEU A 14 -4.54 4.26 13.31
C LEU A 14 -4.76 3.57 11.96
N ALA A 15 -5.67 4.08 11.12
CA ALA A 15 -5.89 3.54 9.78
C ALA A 15 -4.72 3.86 8.85
N HIS A 16 -4.14 5.06 8.98
CA HIS A 16 -2.94 5.49 8.28
C HIS A 16 -1.73 4.63 8.66
N ASP A 17 -1.45 4.45 9.95
CA ASP A 17 -0.35 3.60 10.42
C ASP A 17 -0.47 2.16 9.89
N ARG A 18 -1.70 1.63 9.85
CA ARG A 18 -1.98 0.30 9.28
C ARG A 18 -1.74 0.24 7.78
N GLN A 19 -2.08 1.30 7.05
CA GLN A 19 -1.85 1.40 5.61
C GLN A 19 -0.35 1.51 5.31
N GLU A 20 0.42 2.29 6.07
CA GLU A 20 1.88 2.33 5.95
C GLU A 20 2.53 0.97 6.26
N ALA A 21 2.13 0.32 7.35
CA ALA A 21 2.63 -1.01 7.69
C ALA A 21 2.29 -2.06 6.61
N ALA A 22 1.10 -1.98 6.00
CA ALA A 22 0.71 -2.84 4.89
C ALA A 22 1.54 -2.53 3.63
N MET A 23 1.88 -1.27 3.38
CA MET A 23 2.72 -0.84 2.26
C MET A 23 4.16 -1.37 2.40
N GLN A 24 4.73 -1.30 3.60
CA GLN A 24 6.06 -1.87 3.88
C GLN A 24 6.09 -3.38 3.63
N LYS A 25 5.09 -4.11 4.15
CA LYS A 25 4.95 -5.56 3.90
C LYS A 25 4.82 -5.90 2.42
N LEU A 26 4.08 -5.08 1.67
CA LEU A 26 3.91 -5.25 0.22
C LEU A 26 5.25 -5.07 -0.50
N ALA A 27 6.01 -4.03 -0.17
CA ALA A 27 7.32 -3.78 -0.73
C ALA A 27 8.31 -4.93 -0.43
N GLU A 28 8.36 -5.40 0.81
CA GLU A 28 9.18 -6.55 1.20
C GLU A 28 8.81 -7.80 0.41
N GLN A 29 7.51 -8.08 0.25
CA GLN A 29 7.04 -9.26 -0.47
C GLN A 29 7.32 -9.17 -1.98
N GLN A 30 7.21 -7.99 -2.58
CA GLN A 30 7.64 -7.74 -3.96
C GLN A 30 9.13 -7.98 -4.14
N GLN A 31 9.96 -7.51 -3.20
CA GLN A 31 11.40 -7.73 -3.26
C GLN A 31 11.75 -9.23 -3.15
N ARG A 32 11.05 -9.98 -2.30
CA ARG A 32 11.22 -11.44 -2.17
C ARG A 32 10.85 -12.16 -3.46
N LEU A 33 9.75 -11.77 -4.10
CA LEU A 33 9.34 -12.33 -5.39
C LEU A 33 10.39 -12.04 -6.47
N ALA A 34 10.84 -10.79 -6.59
CA ALA A 34 11.84 -10.39 -7.58
C ALA A 34 13.16 -11.17 -7.41
N LYS A 35 13.61 -11.38 -6.16
CA LYS A 35 14.78 -12.22 -5.86
C LYS A 35 14.57 -13.67 -6.31
N ALA A 36 13.41 -14.26 -6.00
CA ALA A 36 13.09 -15.64 -6.40
C ALA A 36 13.01 -15.80 -7.93
N GLU A 37 12.48 -14.82 -8.64
CA GLU A 37 12.41 -14.79 -10.11
C GLU A 37 13.79 -14.61 -10.75
N ALA A 38 14.64 -13.74 -10.19
CA ALA A 38 16.02 -13.58 -10.64
C ALA A 38 16.82 -14.88 -10.48
N GLN A 39 16.67 -15.56 -9.35
CA GLN A 39 17.33 -16.83 -9.08
C GLN A 39 16.85 -17.94 -10.03
N LEU A 40 15.56 -17.94 -10.38
CA LEU A 40 15.02 -18.85 -11.40
C LEU A 40 15.60 -18.57 -12.80
N ALA A 41 15.73 -17.30 -13.17
CA ALA A 41 16.31 -16.90 -14.45
C ALA A 41 17.78 -17.31 -14.54
N GLU A 42 18.54 -17.14 -13.45
CA GLU A 42 19.94 -17.56 -13.36
C GLU A 42 20.07 -19.09 -13.51
N LEU A 43 19.25 -19.88 -12.82
CA LEU A 43 19.25 -21.33 -12.94
C LEU A 43 18.93 -21.80 -14.37
N ARG A 44 17.98 -21.15 -15.04
CA ARG A 44 17.62 -21.44 -16.44
C ARG A 44 18.77 -21.10 -17.38
N ARG A 45 19.39 -19.93 -17.22
CA ARG A 45 20.54 -19.52 -18.02
C ARG A 45 21.71 -20.49 -17.84
N TYR A 46 21.99 -20.89 -16.59
CA TYR A 46 23.05 -21.84 -16.29
C TYR A 46 22.79 -23.21 -16.95
N ARG A 47 21.54 -23.68 -16.97
CA ARG A 47 21.13 -24.89 -17.67
C ARG A 47 21.38 -24.80 -19.19
N GLU A 48 21.02 -23.68 -19.80
CA GLU A 48 21.19 -23.42 -21.24
C GLU A 48 22.67 -23.34 -21.62
N GLU A 49 23.46 -22.56 -20.89
CA GLU A 49 24.91 -22.43 -21.10
C GLU A 49 25.61 -23.79 -20.98
N TYR A 50 25.21 -24.60 -19.99
CA TYR A 50 25.74 -25.95 -19.80
C TYR A 50 25.25 -26.94 -20.87
N ALA A 51 24.17 -26.65 -21.61
CA ALA A 51 23.73 -27.44 -22.75
C ALA A 51 24.64 -27.22 -23.97
N GLU A 52 25.13 -25.99 -24.17
CA GLU A 52 25.89 -25.57 -25.35
C GLU A 52 27.38 -25.98 -25.35
N THR A 53 28.00 -26.24 -24.18
CA THR A 53 29.45 -26.52 -24.04
C THR A 53 29.90 -27.94 -24.51
N THR A 54 29.22 -28.54 -25.49
CA THR A 54 29.27 -29.97 -25.88
C THR A 54 30.53 -30.48 -26.61
N SER A 55 31.54 -29.66 -26.90
CA SER A 55 32.63 -30.09 -27.78
C SER A 55 33.71 -30.90 -27.03
N GLY A 56 33.75 -32.23 -27.22
CA GLY A 56 34.95 -33.05 -26.92
C GLY A 56 34.95 -33.93 -25.66
N VAL A 57 33.80 -34.38 -25.16
CA VAL A 57 33.66 -35.01 -23.84
C VAL A 57 33.58 -36.55 -23.88
N THR A 58 34.30 -37.23 -22.96
CA THR A 58 34.30 -38.71 -22.82
C THR A 58 32.98 -39.27 -22.29
N VAL A 59 32.70 -40.57 -22.51
CA VAL A 59 31.44 -41.24 -22.09
C VAL A 59 31.15 -41.11 -20.59
N SER A 60 32.18 -41.16 -19.72
CA SER A 60 32.03 -40.95 -18.28
C SER A 60 31.58 -39.53 -17.94
N ALA A 61 32.13 -38.53 -18.64
CA ALA A 61 31.74 -37.14 -18.44
C ALA A 61 30.34 -36.83 -19.04
N LEU A 62 29.87 -37.60 -20.02
CA LEU A 62 28.46 -37.56 -20.47
C LEU A 62 27.49 -38.08 -19.40
N LEU A 63 27.82 -39.16 -18.68
CA LEU A 63 26.99 -39.70 -17.59
C LEU A 63 26.90 -38.74 -16.39
N ASN A 64 28.04 -38.20 -15.96
CA ASN A 64 28.09 -37.19 -14.89
C ASN A 64 27.32 -35.92 -15.27
N ARG A 65 27.36 -35.53 -16.55
CA ARG A 65 26.60 -34.40 -17.07
C ARG A 65 25.10 -34.63 -16.98
N ARG A 66 24.61 -35.81 -17.37
CA ARG A 66 23.17 -36.11 -17.30
C ARG A 66 22.63 -36.01 -15.87
N GLN A 67 23.36 -36.56 -14.89
CA GLN A 67 22.97 -36.45 -13.48
C GLN A 67 22.99 -34.99 -12.98
N PHE A 68 23.93 -34.18 -13.45
CA PHE A 68 24.02 -32.77 -13.08
C PHE A 68 22.85 -31.95 -13.66
N VAL A 69 22.50 -32.18 -14.93
CA VAL A 69 21.34 -31.54 -15.56
C VAL A 69 20.04 -31.96 -14.87
N GLU A 70 19.87 -33.24 -14.56
CA GLU A 70 18.71 -33.73 -13.80
C GLU A 70 18.60 -33.06 -12.42
N ARG A 71 19.75 -32.84 -11.74
CA ARG A 71 19.78 -32.09 -10.49
C ARG A 71 19.37 -30.63 -10.68
N ILE A 72 19.91 -29.93 -11.66
CA ILE A 72 19.51 -28.55 -11.97
C ILE A 72 18.02 -28.47 -12.29
N ASP A 73 17.49 -29.41 -13.08
CA ASP A 73 16.07 -29.45 -13.43
C ASP A 73 15.19 -29.63 -12.20
N SER A 74 15.60 -30.48 -11.24
CA SER A 74 14.90 -30.61 -9.97
C SER A 74 14.93 -29.33 -9.12
N VAL A 75 16.06 -28.62 -9.09
CA VAL A 75 16.19 -27.35 -8.37
C VAL A 75 15.36 -26.26 -9.04
N ILE A 76 15.33 -26.21 -10.38
CA ILE A 76 14.46 -25.32 -11.15
C ILE A 76 12.99 -25.59 -10.82
N ALA A 77 12.57 -26.85 -10.78
CA ALA A 77 11.20 -27.21 -10.44
C ALA A 77 10.84 -26.75 -9.01
N GLN A 78 11.75 -26.91 -8.04
CA GLN A 78 11.57 -26.37 -6.69
C GLN A 78 11.48 -24.84 -6.69
N GLN A 79 12.34 -24.16 -7.43
CA GLN A 79 12.36 -22.70 -7.53
C GLN A 79 11.09 -22.15 -8.20
N ILE A 80 10.54 -22.84 -9.21
CA ILE A 80 9.25 -22.47 -9.82
C ILE A 80 8.12 -22.54 -8.78
N ASN A 81 8.09 -23.59 -7.96
CA ASN A 81 7.11 -23.72 -6.89
C ASN A 81 7.27 -22.63 -5.82
N GLU A 82 8.52 -22.26 -5.50
CA GLU A 82 8.85 -21.15 -4.61
C GLU A 82 8.32 -19.82 -5.16
N VAL A 83 8.63 -19.48 -6.43
CA VAL A 83 8.11 -18.28 -7.11
C VAL A 83 6.59 -18.25 -7.07
N ALA A 84 5.93 -19.36 -7.43
CA ALA A 84 4.46 -19.43 -7.39
C ALA A 84 3.91 -19.23 -5.97
N ARG A 85 4.62 -19.69 -4.93
CA ARG A 85 4.24 -19.41 -3.53
C ARG A 85 4.39 -17.93 -3.19
N GLN A 86 5.50 -17.31 -3.58
CA GLN A 86 5.75 -15.88 -3.34
C GLN A 86 4.72 -15.00 -4.08
N GLN A 87 4.31 -15.38 -5.29
CA GLN A 87 3.24 -14.71 -6.05
C GLN A 87 1.90 -14.79 -5.33
N ARG A 88 1.51 -15.97 -4.82
CA ARG A 88 0.27 -16.11 -4.04
C ARG A 88 0.30 -15.27 -2.76
N GLN A 89 1.44 -15.24 -2.06
CA GLN A 89 1.61 -14.40 -0.87
C GLN A 89 1.54 -12.91 -1.22
N LEU A 90 2.13 -12.49 -2.34
CA LEU A 90 2.04 -11.11 -2.81
C LEU A 90 0.59 -10.69 -3.06
N GLU A 91 -0.21 -11.54 -3.71
CA GLU A 91 -1.62 -11.25 -3.95
C GLU A 91 -2.44 -11.14 -2.65
N GLN A 92 -2.13 -11.95 -1.64
CA GLN A 92 -2.75 -11.83 -0.31
C GLN A 92 -2.41 -10.49 0.35
N VAL A 93 -1.13 -10.11 0.37
CA VAL A 93 -0.66 -8.84 0.97
C VAL A 93 -1.22 -7.65 0.18
N ARG A 94 -1.32 -7.74 -1.15
CA ARG A 94 -1.99 -6.76 -2.00
C ARG A 94 -3.46 -6.58 -1.65
N GLY A 95 -4.18 -7.65 -1.34
CA GLY A 95 -5.56 -7.58 -0.85
C GLY A 95 -5.65 -6.80 0.45
N GLN A 96 -4.81 -7.14 1.43
CA GLN A 96 -4.76 -6.45 2.73
C GLN A 96 -4.42 -4.96 2.60
N TRP A 97 -3.47 -4.61 1.73
CA TRP A 97 -3.12 -3.22 1.46
C TRP A 97 -4.29 -2.45 0.84
N ARG A 98 -5.00 -3.04 -0.13
CA ARG A 98 -6.19 -2.43 -0.74
C ARG A 98 -7.29 -2.16 0.29
N ASP A 99 -7.55 -3.13 1.17
CA ASP A 99 -8.56 -2.97 2.23
C ASP A 99 -8.17 -1.89 3.24
N ALA A 100 -6.89 -1.85 3.64
CA ALA A 100 -6.39 -0.82 4.55
C ALA A 100 -6.47 0.58 3.92
N HIS A 101 -6.07 0.71 2.64
CA HIS A 101 -6.13 1.96 1.91
C HIS A 101 -7.56 2.45 1.70
N ALA A 102 -8.50 1.56 1.35
CA ALA A 102 -9.91 1.92 1.22
C ALA A 102 -10.50 2.44 2.55
N ARG A 103 -10.12 1.84 3.68
CA ARG A 103 -10.57 2.29 5.01
C ARG A 103 -10.00 3.65 5.39
N GLU A 104 -8.71 3.87 5.13
CA GLU A 104 -8.03 5.14 5.38
C GLU A 104 -8.66 6.27 4.55
N GLN A 105 -8.87 6.04 3.25
CA GLN A 105 -9.53 7.01 2.37
C GLN A 105 -10.97 7.31 2.80
N ALA A 106 -11.74 6.29 3.20
CA ALA A 106 -13.11 6.47 3.67
C ALA A 106 -13.17 7.30 4.96
N LEU A 107 -12.30 7.02 5.93
CA LEU A 107 -12.19 7.78 7.18
C LEU A 107 -11.76 9.22 6.94
N GLY A 108 -10.75 9.44 6.08
CA GLY A 108 -10.29 10.77 5.68
C GLY A 108 -11.43 11.60 5.08
N SER A 109 -12.17 11.04 4.11
CA SER A 109 -13.29 11.74 3.48
C SER A 109 -14.39 12.12 4.48
N VAL A 110 -14.67 11.26 5.47
CA VAL A 110 -15.66 11.54 6.51
C VAL A 110 -15.18 12.66 7.44
N ILE A 111 -13.91 12.65 7.84
CA ILE A 111 -13.32 13.69 8.68
C ILE A 111 -13.34 15.04 7.96
N ASP A 112 -12.98 15.08 6.69
CA ASP A 112 -12.98 16.31 5.89
C ASP A 112 -14.38 16.91 5.77
N ARG A 113 -15.40 16.08 5.55
CA ARG A 113 -16.80 16.55 5.55
C ARG A 113 -17.21 17.14 6.90
N TYR A 114 -16.81 16.53 8.01
CA TYR A 114 -17.13 17.08 9.33
C TYR A 114 -16.41 18.40 9.60
N ARG A 115 -15.13 18.52 9.22
CA ARG A 115 -14.37 19.77 9.33
C ARG A 115 -14.99 20.89 8.49
N GLU A 116 -15.44 20.58 7.28
CA GLU A 116 -16.13 21.52 6.40
C GLU A 116 -17.46 22.01 7.00
N GLN A 117 -18.24 21.09 7.58
CA GLN A 117 -19.49 21.44 8.25
C GLN A 117 -19.25 22.35 9.46
N GLU A 118 -18.24 22.04 10.27
CA GLU A 118 -17.89 22.85 11.43
C GLU A 118 -17.43 24.25 11.02
N ARG A 119 -16.59 24.36 9.99
CA ARG A 119 -16.17 25.67 9.45
C ARG A 119 -17.36 26.52 9.00
N LYS A 120 -18.31 25.92 8.26
CA LYS A 120 -19.53 26.62 7.82
C LYS A 120 -20.43 27.06 8.98
N VAL A 121 -20.49 26.28 10.06
CA VAL A 121 -21.26 26.64 11.26
C VAL A 121 -20.60 27.79 12.00
N GLU A 122 -19.27 27.76 12.14
CA GLU A 122 -18.49 28.84 12.75
C GLU A 122 -18.63 30.14 11.94
N GLU A 123 -18.42 30.09 10.61
CA GLU A 123 -18.59 31.24 9.71
C GLU A 123 -19.99 31.87 9.82
N ARG A 124 -21.04 31.05 9.87
CA ARG A 124 -22.42 31.55 10.06
C ARG A 124 -22.63 32.20 11.41
N ARG A 125 -22.01 31.66 12.46
CA ARG A 125 -22.10 32.20 13.82
C ARG A 125 -21.36 33.53 13.91
N GLU A 126 -20.15 33.62 13.36
CA GLU A 126 -19.38 34.86 13.30
C GLU A 126 -20.14 35.96 12.54
N GLN A 127 -20.76 35.63 11.40
CA GLN A 127 -21.60 36.57 10.66
C GLN A 127 -22.80 37.05 11.47
N ALA A 128 -23.49 36.16 12.19
CA ALA A 128 -24.62 36.52 13.04
C ALA A 128 -24.21 37.45 14.20
N GLU A 129 -23.06 37.20 14.84
CA GLU A 129 -22.53 38.05 15.91
C GLU A 129 -22.12 39.45 15.38
N ILE A 130 -21.60 39.54 14.16
CA ILE A 130 -21.29 40.82 13.50
C ILE A 130 -22.59 41.60 13.23
N ASP A 131 -23.61 40.95 12.67
CA ASP A 131 -24.90 41.58 12.36
C ASP A 131 -25.61 42.09 13.62
N GLU A 132 -25.59 41.32 14.72
CA GLU A 132 -26.18 41.70 16.00
C GLU A 132 -25.49 42.92 16.62
N ARG A 133 -24.15 42.97 16.58
CA ARG A 133 -23.36 44.12 17.03
C ARG A 133 -23.63 45.35 16.17
N MET A 134 -23.78 45.18 14.86
CA MET A 134 -24.10 46.28 13.93
C MET A 134 -25.52 46.83 14.15
N GLN A 135 -26.49 45.97 14.51
CA GLN A 135 -27.84 46.39 14.90
C GLN A 135 -27.86 47.14 16.23
N HIS A 136 -27.06 46.73 17.21
CA HIS A 136 -26.93 47.43 18.50
C HIS A 136 -26.15 48.75 18.41
N ARG A 137 -25.31 48.92 17.38
CA ARG A 137 -24.55 50.16 17.14
C ARG A 137 -25.30 51.17 16.27
N ARG A 138 -26.52 50.85 15.80
CA ARG A 138 -27.39 51.81 15.11
C ARG A 138 -27.87 52.85 16.14
N PRO A 139 -27.62 54.15 15.92
CA PRO A 139 -27.76 55.15 16.96
C PRO A 139 -29.24 55.36 17.35
N MET A 140 -29.48 55.34 18.66
CA MET A 140 -30.53 56.14 19.30
C MET A 140 -30.30 57.62 18.92
N GLY A 141 -31.06 58.12 17.96
CA GLY A 141 -31.22 59.54 17.63
C GLY A 141 -32.25 59.65 16.51
N GLU A 142 -33.41 60.31 16.63
CA GLU A 142 -33.97 61.25 17.60
C GLU A 142 -35.51 61.07 17.64
N PRO A 143 -36.23 61.46 18.70
CA PRO A 143 -37.67 61.63 18.65
C PRO A 143 -38.01 62.87 17.82
N ARG A 144 -38.80 62.69 16.75
CA ARG A 144 -39.43 63.80 16.02
C ARG A 144 -40.51 64.45 16.91
N ARG A 145 -40.28 65.69 17.35
CA ARG A 145 -41.24 66.81 17.30
C ARG A 145 -40.64 68.09 17.85
#